data_AF-A0A955MX94-F1
#
_entry.id   AF-A0A955MX94-F1
#
_cell.length_a   1.000
_cell.length_b   1.000
_cell.length_c   1.000
_cell.angle_alpha   90.00
_cell.angle_beta   90.00
_cell.angle_gamma   90.00
#
_symmetry.space_group_name_H-M   'P 1'
#
loop_
_entity.id
_entity.type
_entity.pdbx_description
1 polymer ?
#
loop_
_entity_poly.entity_id
_entity_poly.type
_entity_poly.pdbx_seq_one_letter_code
_entity_poly.pdbx_strand_id
1 'polypeptide(L)'
;LALIVTGLFSLPAMCLGVAGIGCSLTLSWMHAWNRWKADGKGAFTHLFLAWGLWTLQPLIREGARYWFRHQFRKPSHSFEKDLANTENRFPTTFLPKRIQQYWAEEGQDRIEVLRELGPVFKKRGWIFRPNTPWEPWDYEIFMTNLYKLRLTTAEENHGGLRRLLRLRFQLLPTSLHFLFTIGGLFLCFAVGLQDTVIARWVFIVWLVLQWHYYRRACRAASLVQQVADDVIKTLGFYSMNPKIQSHLEDLEPHAESELATSEGG
;
A
#
# COMPACT_ATOMS: atom_id res chain seq x y z
N LEU A 1 11.81 -4.46 -17.48
CA LEU A 1 10.45 -5.05 -17.42
C LEU A 1 9.34 -4.00 -17.65
N ALA A 2 9.27 -2.90 -16.89
CA ALA A 2 8.31 -1.80 -17.17
C ALA A 2 8.43 -1.22 -18.61
N LEU A 3 9.67 -1.07 -19.12
CA LEU A 3 9.94 -0.60 -20.49
C LEU A 3 9.56 -1.59 -21.60
N ILE A 4 9.49 -2.89 -21.29
CA ILE A 4 9.10 -3.95 -22.25
C ILE A 4 7.58 -3.99 -22.37
N VAL A 5 6.87 -3.71 -21.27
CA VAL A 5 5.41 -3.63 -21.25
C VAL A 5 4.91 -2.34 -21.92
N THR A 6 5.63 -1.21 -21.80
CA THR A 6 5.35 0.00 -22.60
C THR A 6 5.78 -0.13 -24.07
N GLY A 7 6.74 -1.01 -24.37
CA GLY A 7 7.17 -1.35 -25.72
C GLY A 7 6.11 -2.02 -26.61
N LEU A 8 4.99 -2.48 -26.04
CA LEU A 8 3.83 -2.93 -26.84
C LEU A 8 3.18 -1.80 -27.66
N PHE A 9 3.43 -0.53 -27.32
CA PHE A 9 2.80 0.63 -27.97
C PHE A 9 3.80 1.58 -28.65
N SER A 10 5.11 1.37 -28.51
CA SER A 10 6.12 2.08 -29.30
C SER A 10 7.38 1.23 -29.55
N LEU A 11 7.71 1.04 -30.84
CA LEU A 11 8.92 0.37 -31.32
C LEU A 11 10.22 0.84 -30.62
N PRO A 12 10.44 2.14 -30.36
CA PRO A 12 11.65 2.61 -29.68
C PRO A 12 11.78 2.10 -28.24
N ALA A 13 10.68 2.01 -27.49
CA ALA A 13 10.70 1.51 -26.11
C ALA A 13 10.96 0.00 -26.05
N MET A 14 10.46 -0.75 -27.04
CA MET A 14 10.78 -2.18 -27.20
C MET A 14 12.27 -2.39 -27.49
N CYS A 15 12.86 -1.62 -28.40
CA CYS A 15 14.29 -1.68 -28.71
C CYS A 15 15.15 -1.38 -27.47
N LEU A 16 14.80 -0.38 -26.67
CA LEU A 16 15.51 -0.07 -25.41
C LEU A 16 15.36 -1.18 -24.37
N GLY A 17 14.19 -1.80 -24.26
CA GLY A 17 13.95 -2.93 -23.36
C GLY A 17 14.75 -4.18 -23.75
N VAL A 18 14.78 -4.51 -25.04
CA VAL A 18 15.55 -5.63 -25.60
C VAL A 18 17.05 -5.34 -25.51
N ALA A 19 17.49 -4.13 -25.81
CA ALA A 19 18.89 -3.72 -25.64
C ALA A 19 19.34 -3.78 -24.18
N GLY A 20 18.49 -3.39 -23.23
CA GLY A 20 18.76 -3.51 -21.80
C GLY A 20 18.92 -4.96 -21.34
N ILE A 21 18.06 -5.87 -21.83
CA ILE A 21 18.21 -7.32 -21.58
C ILE A 21 19.50 -7.83 -22.24
N GLY A 22 19.75 -7.47 -23.49
CA GLY A 22 20.95 -7.84 -24.23
C GLY A 22 22.22 -7.43 -23.49
N CYS A 23 22.33 -6.17 -23.08
CA CYS A 23 23.45 -5.65 -22.29
C CYS A 23 23.62 -6.39 -20.95
N SER A 24 22.52 -6.74 -20.27
CA SER A 24 22.59 -7.50 -19.01
C SER A 24 23.10 -8.93 -19.24
N LEU A 25 22.68 -9.59 -20.31
CA LEU A 25 23.13 -10.94 -20.67
C LEU A 25 24.58 -10.93 -21.13
N THR A 26 25.02 -9.93 -21.90
CA THR A 26 26.41 -9.79 -22.37
C THR A 26 27.37 -9.47 -21.22
N LEU A 27 27.00 -8.57 -20.30
CA LEU A 27 27.79 -8.31 -19.09
C LEU A 27 27.91 -9.56 -18.22
N SER A 28 26.81 -10.29 -18.02
CA SER A 28 26.83 -11.55 -17.26
C SER A 28 27.71 -12.60 -17.93
N TRP A 29 27.69 -12.66 -19.27
CA TRP A 29 28.54 -13.55 -20.06
C TRP A 29 30.02 -13.19 -19.94
N MET A 30 30.36 -11.89 -20.03
CA MET A 30 31.73 -11.40 -19.84
C MET A 30 32.29 -11.73 -18.45
N HIS A 31 31.47 -11.60 -17.40
CA HIS A 31 31.88 -11.97 -16.04
C HIS A 31 32.12 -13.47 -15.89
N ALA A 32 31.23 -14.31 -16.45
CA ALA A 32 31.42 -15.77 -16.45
C ALA A 32 32.68 -16.18 -17.23
N TRP A 33 32.92 -15.54 -18.38
CA TRP A 33 34.08 -15.77 -19.23
C TRP A 33 35.41 -15.39 -18.58
N ASN A 34 35.48 -14.21 -17.97
CA ASN A 34 36.67 -13.74 -17.27
C ASN A 34 37.03 -14.67 -16.10
N ARG A 35 36.03 -15.22 -15.41
CA ARG A 35 36.24 -16.19 -14.32
C ARG A 35 36.72 -17.54 -14.84
N TRP A 36 36.11 -18.06 -15.91
CA TRP A 36 36.54 -19.32 -16.54
C TRP A 36 37.99 -19.24 -17.03
N LYS A 37 38.37 -18.11 -17.65
CA LYS A 37 39.74 -17.86 -18.12
C LYS A 37 40.74 -17.79 -16.96
N ALA A 38 40.34 -17.30 -15.79
CA ALA A 38 41.18 -17.22 -14.60
C ALA A 38 41.37 -18.59 -13.91
N ASP A 39 40.33 -19.44 -13.89
CA ASP A 39 40.38 -20.73 -13.20
C ASP A 39 41.15 -21.83 -13.99
N GLY A 40 41.35 -21.65 -15.31
CA GLY A 40 42.29 -22.41 -16.15
C GLY A 40 42.10 -23.94 -16.25
N LYS A 41 41.13 -24.52 -15.53
CA LYS A 41 40.92 -25.98 -15.40
C LYS A 41 39.44 -26.41 -15.41
N GLY A 42 38.50 -25.50 -15.67
CA GLY A 42 37.06 -25.78 -15.61
C GLY A 42 36.48 -26.30 -16.94
N ALA A 43 35.65 -27.35 -16.89
CA ALA A 43 34.87 -27.78 -18.05
C ALA A 43 33.90 -26.67 -18.51
N PHE A 44 33.63 -26.58 -19.82
CA PHE A 44 32.78 -25.55 -20.43
C PHE A 44 31.35 -25.50 -19.84
N THR A 45 30.88 -26.60 -19.26
CA THR A 45 29.62 -26.69 -18.52
C THR A 45 29.56 -25.77 -17.29
N HIS A 46 30.70 -25.50 -16.64
CA HIS A 46 30.77 -24.58 -15.50
C HIS A 46 30.54 -23.12 -15.91
N LEU A 47 30.83 -22.75 -17.16
CA LEU A 47 30.59 -21.41 -17.70
C LEU A 47 29.08 -21.10 -17.72
N PHE A 48 28.28 -22.01 -18.28
CA PHE A 48 26.82 -21.85 -18.34
C PHE A 48 26.18 -21.84 -16.95
N LEU A 49 26.69 -22.68 -16.04
CA LEU A 49 26.21 -22.72 -14.66
C LEU A 49 26.53 -21.42 -13.92
N ALA A 50 27.75 -20.90 -14.07
CA ALA A 50 28.16 -19.62 -13.50
C ALA A 50 27.35 -18.44 -14.07
N TRP A 51 27.12 -18.42 -15.38
CA TRP A 51 26.29 -17.42 -16.05
C TRP A 51 24.83 -17.47 -15.58
N GLY A 52 24.25 -18.68 -15.48
CA GLY A 52 22.90 -18.89 -14.94
C GLY A 52 22.77 -18.42 -13.49
N LEU A 53 23.75 -18.73 -12.64
CA LEU A 53 23.74 -18.29 -11.24
C LEU A 53 23.88 -16.77 -11.11
N TRP A 54 24.71 -16.13 -11.93
CA TRP A 54 24.87 -14.66 -11.92
C TRP A 54 23.64 -13.93 -12.43
N THR A 55 22.98 -14.44 -13.47
CA THR A 55 21.73 -13.87 -13.97
C THR A 55 20.58 -14.08 -12.98
N LEU A 56 20.56 -15.20 -12.24
CA LEU A 56 19.56 -15.43 -11.19
C LEU A 56 19.84 -14.72 -9.86
N GLN A 57 21.09 -14.33 -9.55
CA GLN A 57 21.44 -13.68 -8.27
C GLN A 57 20.51 -12.53 -7.86
N PRO A 58 20.21 -11.53 -8.71
CA PRO A 58 19.29 -10.45 -8.34
C PRO A 58 17.86 -10.95 -8.09
N LEU A 59 17.40 -11.95 -8.86
CA LEU A 59 16.07 -12.53 -8.69
C LEU A 59 15.94 -13.32 -7.39
N ILE A 60 16.96 -14.12 -7.05
CA ILE A 60 17.01 -14.89 -5.80
C ILE A 60 17.13 -13.95 -4.60
N ARG A 61 18.00 -12.93 -4.68
CA ARG A 61 18.25 -12.00 -3.58
C ARG A 61 17.05 -11.11 -3.29
N GLU A 62 16.44 -10.53 -4.32
CA GLU A 62 15.22 -9.75 -4.14
C GLU A 62 14.02 -10.66 -3.80
N GLY A 63 13.93 -11.83 -4.45
CA GLY A 63 12.92 -12.85 -4.18
C GLY A 63 12.92 -13.32 -2.72
N ALA A 64 14.10 -13.59 -2.15
CA ALA A 64 14.25 -13.95 -0.75
C ALA A 64 13.75 -12.83 0.17
N ARG A 65 14.11 -11.56 -0.08
CA ARG A 65 13.61 -10.43 0.74
C ARG A 65 12.10 -10.27 0.68
N TYR A 66 11.49 -10.52 -0.48
CA TYR A 66 10.04 -10.46 -0.63
C TYR A 66 9.35 -11.69 -0.02
N TRP A 67 9.95 -12.86 -0.13
CA TRP A 67 9.47 -14.12 0.45
C TRP A 67 9.49 -14.08 1.97
N PHE A 68 10.60 -13.65 2.57
CA PHE A 68 10.70 -13.39 4.02
C PHE A 68 9.61 -12.38 4.45
N ARG A 69 9.47 -11.26 3.73
CA ARG A 69 8.39 -10.30 4.02
C ARG A 69 6.99 -10.93 3.91
N HIS A 70 6.75 -11.84 2.97
CA HIS A 70 5.44 -12.49 2.82
C HIS A 70 5.16 -13.49 3.95
N GLN A 71 6.15 -14.29 4.36
CA GLN A 71 5.97 -15.31 5.39
C GLN A 71 5.70 -14.71 6.78
N PHE A 72 6.27 -13.53 7.07
CA PHE A 72 6.05 -12.79 8.31
C PHE A 72 4.89 -11.78 8.25
N ARG A 73 4.20 -11.65 7.10
CA ARG A 73 3.06 -10.73 6.91
C ARG A 73 1.69 -11.42 6.93
N LYS A 74 1.59 -12.61 7.53
CA LYS A 74 0.28 -13.27 7.72
C LYS A 74 -0.51 -12.54 8.80
N PRO A 75 -1.75 -12.11 8.54
CA PRO A 75 -2.61 -11.53 9.57
C PRO A 75 -2.74 -12.51 10.75
N SER A 76 -2.70 -11.99 11.98
CA SER A 76 -2.88 -12.81 13.17
C SER A 76 -4.28 -13.46 13.20
N HIS A 77 -4.43 -14.57 13.91
CA HIS A 77 -5.74 -15.21 14.09
C HIS A 77 -6.76 -14.25 14.76
N SER A 78 -6.29 -13.36 15.65
CA SER A 78 -7.13 -12.31 16.24
C SER A 78 -7.63 -11.31 15.19
N PHE A 79 -6.79 -10.93 14.22
CA PHE A 79 -7.21 -10.06 13.12
C PHE A 79 -8.32 -10.69 12.28
N GLU A 80 -8.22 -11.98 11.96
CA GLU A 80 -9.26 -12.69 11.20
C GLU A 80 -10.59 -12.76 11.95
N LYS A 81 -10.55 -13.00 13.27
CA LYS A 81 -11.76 -13.00 14.11
C LYS A 81 -12.41 -11.61 14.18
N ASP A 82 -11.62 -10.57 14.40
CA ASP A 82 -12.10 -9.18 14.43
C ASP A 82 -12.70 -8.79 13.06
N LEU A 83 -12.05 -9.20 11.97
CA LEU A 83 -12.50 -8.95 10.60
C LEU A 83 -13.85 -9.60 10.28
N ALA A 84 -14.08 -10.83 10.77
CA ALA A 84 -15.33 -11.56 10.55
C ALA A 84 -16.55 -10.83 11.16
N ASN A 85 -16.36 -10.14 12.27
CA ASN A 85 -17.40 -9.37 12.96
C ASN A 85 -17.52 -7.92 12.49
N THR A 86 -16.65 -7.49 11.56
CA THR A 86 -16.60 -6.10 11.09
C THR A 86 -17.53 -5.87 9.92
N GLU A 87 -18.50 -4.97 10.09
CA GLU A 87 -19.26 -4.43 8.96
C GLU A 87 -18.39 -3.53 8.07
N ASN A 88 -18.59 -3.62 6.75
CA ASN A 88 -17.85 -2.79 5.81
C ASN A 88 -18.38 -1.36 5.84
N ARG A 89 -17.64 -0.45 6.48
CA ARG A 89 -17.93 1.00 6.53
C ARG A 89 -16.99 1.82 5.63
N PHE A 90 -15.99 1.18 5.03
CA PHE A 90 -15.05 1.82 4.12
C PHE A 90 -15.66 1.90 2.71
N PRO A 91 -15.50 3.03 2.00
CA PRO A 91 -15.99 3.13 0.64
C PRO A 91 -15.38 2.06 -0.25
N THR A 92 -16.19 1.52 -1.17
CA THR A 92 -15.77 0.49 -2.14
C THR A 92 -15.44 1.09 -3.51
N THR A 93 -15.17 2.40 -3.55
CA THR A 93 -14.70 3.13 -4.72
C THR A 93 -13.24 2.81 -5.00
N PHE A 94 -12.82 2.84 -6.26
CA PHE A 94 -11.42 2.61 -6.65
C PHE A 94 -10.45 3.48 -5.82
N LEU A 95 -9.46 2.85 -5.19
CA LEU A 95 -8.49 3.46 -4.27
C LEU A 95 -9.14 4.33 -3.18
N PRO A 96 -9.94 3.71 -2.29
CA PRO A 96 -10.78 4.46 -1.39
C PRO A 96 -9.94 5.25 -0.39
N LYS A 97 -10.36 6.50 -0.17
CA LYS A 97 -9.81 7.43 0.80
C LYS A 97 -10.92 7.86 1.72
N ARG A 98 -10.65 7.89 3.03
CA ARG A 98 -11.61 8.39 4.02
C ARG A 98 -10.89 9.28 5.01
N ILE A 99 -11.46 10.45 5.24
CA ILE A 99 -10.98 11.40 6.25
C ILE A 99 -11.98 11.37 7.40
N GLN A 100 -11.47 11.31 8.62
CA GLN A 100 -12.22 11.47 9.86
C GLN A 100 -11.64 12.67 10.60
N GLN A 101 -12.51 13.44 11.25
CA GLN A 101 -12.12 14.61 12.00
C GLN A 101 -12.60 14.47 13.44
N TYR A 102 -11.79 14.99 14.35
CA TYR A 102 -11.96 14.84 15.77
C TYR A 102 -11.68 16.16 16.45
N TRP A 103 -12.58 16.59 17.32
CA TRP A 103 -12.44 17.80 18.12
C TRP A 103 -12.10 17.43 19.55
N ALA A 104 -11.22 18.19 20.19
CA ALA A 104 -11.05 18.14 21.63
C ALA A 104 -10.93 19.54 22.20
N GLU A 105 -11.63 19.79 23.31
CA GLU A 105 -11.53 21.05 24.06
C GLU A 105 -10.29 21.06 24.98
N GLU A 106 -9.97 19.90 25.55
CA GLU A 106 -8.77 19.63 26.35
C GLU A 106 -8.01 18.43 25.77
N GLY A 107 -7.65 18.52 24.49
CA GLY A 107 -7.09 17.41 23.73
C GLY A 107 -5.62 17.14 24.02
N GLN A 108 -5.26 15.86 24.03
CA GLN A 108 -3.85 15.45 23.95
C GLN A 108 -3.24 15.79 22.59
N ASP A 109 -1.91 15.84 22.52
CA ASP A 109 -1.19 16.07 21.27
C ASP A 109 -1.34 14.90 20.28
N ARG A 110 -1.29 15.17 18.96
CA ARG A 110 -1.18 14.13 17.92
C ARG A 110 -0.10 13.10 18.22
N ILE A 111 1.04 13.50 18.78
CA ILE A 111 2.12 12.58 19.14
C ILE A 111 1.66 11.57 20.20
N GLU A 112 0.80 11.97 21.13
CA GLU A 112 0.21 11.06 22.12
C GLU A 112 -0.72 10.05 21.46
N VAL A 113 -1.59 10.52 20.57
CA VAL A 113 -2.49 9.66 19.80
C VAL A 113 -1.71 8.60 19.03
N LEU A 114 -0.63 9.00 18.34
CA LEU A 114 0.22 8.06 17.61
C LEU A 114 0.96 7.08 18.54
N ARG A 115 1.35 7.54 19.74
CA ARG A 115 2.01 6.70 20.76
C ARG A 115 1.07 5.63 21.31
N GLU A 116 -0.21 5.93 21.47
CA GLU A 116 -1.23 4.99 21.95
C GLU A 116 -1.69 4.00 20.88
N LEU A 117 -1.77 4.43 19.62
CA LEU A 117 -2.17 3.55 18.51
C LEU A 117 -1.18 2.39 18.28
N GLY A 118 0.13 2.64 18.38
CA GLY A 118 1.16 1.64 18.14
C GLY A 118 1.05 0.38 19.02
N PRO A 119 0.99 0.53 20.36
CA PRO A 119 0.74 -0.57 21.30
C PRO A 119 -0.57 -1.31 21.03
N VAL A 120 -1.65 -0.60 20.67
CA VAL A 120 -2.94 -1.24 20.34
C VAL A 120 -2.82 -2.12 19.10
N PHE A 121 -2.18 -1.63 18.03
CA PHE A 121 -1.92 -2.43 16.83
C PHE A 121 -1.03 -3.64 17.15
N LYS A 122 0.01 -3.45 17.95
CA LYS A 122 0.91 -4.53 18.38
C LYS A 122 0.17 -5.58 19.21
N LYS A 123 -0.66 -5.18 20.18
CA LYS A 123 -1.46 -6.06 21.04
C LYS A 123 -2.46 -6.88 20.24
N ARG A 124 -3.06 -6.31 19.20
CA ARG A 124 -3.97 -7.01 18.29
C ARG A 124 -3.24 -7.93 17.29
N GLY A 125 -1.91 -7.92 17.28
CA GLY A 125 -1.08 -8.71 16.36
C GLY A 125 -1.11 -8.19 14.92
N TRP A 126 -1.41 -6.91 14.73
CA TRP A 126 -1.45 -6.30 13.41
C TRP A 126 -0.04 -6.03 12.91
N ILE A 127 0.15 -6.20 11.61
CA ILE A 127 1.42 -5.89 10.98
C ILE A 127 1.36 -4.45 10.50
N PHE A 128 2.20 -3.61 11.09
CA PHE A 128 2.31 -2.21 10.72
C PHE A 128 3.77 -1.76 10.65
N ARG A 129 3.98 -0.67 9.93
CA ARG A 129 5.24 0.05 9.84
C ARG A 129 4.99 1.49 10.33
N PRO A 130 5.62 1.92 11.43
CA PRO A 130 5.63 3.33 11.80
C PRO A 130 6.41 4.15 10.77
N ASN A 131 6.09 5.43 10.70
CA ASN A 131 6.74 6.37 9.81
C ASN A 131 8.25 6.49 10.04
N THR A 132 8.95 6.85 8.98
CA THR A 132 10.29 7.45 9.06
C THR A 132 10.17 8.96 8.80
N PRO A 133 11.10 9.82 9.27
CA PRO A 133 10.97 11.28 9.10
C PRO A 133 10.77 11.79 7.65
N TRP A 134 10.98 10.94 6.65
CA TRP A 134 10.92 11.25 5.22
C TRP A 134 9.61 10.85 4.53
N GLU A 135 8.72 10.15 5.24
CA GLU A 135 7.51 9.58 4.68
C GLU A 135 6.27 10.41 5.10
N PRO A 136 5.31 10.68 4.19
CA PRO A 136 4.21 11.63 4.43
C PRO A 136 2.99 11.00 5.15
N TRP A 137 3.18 9.90 5.86
CA TRP A 137 2.13 9.14 6.54
C TRP A 137 2.67 8.59 7.85
N ASP A 138 1.86 8.47 8.90
CA ASP A 138 2.34 8.10 10.23
C ASP A 138 2.43 6.59 10.45
N TYR A 139 1.47 5.85 9.89
CA TYR A 139 1.45 4.39 9.94
C TYR A 139 1.09 3.78 8.59
N GLU A 140 1.77 2.71 8.23
CA GLU A 140 1.41 1.84 7.10
C GLU A 140 1.07 0.45 7.62
N ILE A 141 -0.20 0.07 7.53
CA ILE A 141 -0.76 -1.14 8.13
C ILE A 141 -1.13 -2.11 7.00
N PHE A 142 -0.72 -3.38 7.11
CA PHE A 142 -1.00 -4.38 6.07
C PHE A 142 -2.37 -5.02 6.30
N MET A 143 -3.29 -4.84 5.35
CA MET A 143 -4.66 -5.35 5.45
C MET A 143 -4.76 -6.78 4.93
N THR A 144 -4.10 -7.01 3.80
CA THR A 144 -3.95 -8.31 3.15
C THR A 144 -2.57 -8.36 2.50
N ASN A 145 -2.19 -9.51 1.93
CA ASN A 145 -0.94 -9.60 1.16
C ASN A 145 -0.95 -8.68 -0.08
N LEU A 146 -2.14 -8.30 -0.56
CA LEU A 146 -2.32 -7.50 -1.76
C LEU A 146 -2.57 -6.02 -1.46
N TYR A 147 -3.09 -5.66 -0.29
CA TYR A 147 -3.44 -4.28 0.06
C TYR A 147 -2.89 -3.83 1.41
N LYS A 148 -2.56 -2.54 1.48
CA LYS A 148 -2.09 -1.85 2.68
C LYS A 148 -2.87 -0.56 2.89
N LEU A 149 -3.01 -0.14 4.14
CA LEU A 149 -3.65 1.09 4.55
C LEU A 149 -2.60 2.06 5.05
N ARG A 150 -2.60 3.29 4.53
CA ARG A 150 -1.81 4.39 5.10
C ARG A 150 -2.70 5.26 5.96
N LEU A 151 -2.24 5.53 7.17
CA LEU A 151 -2.81 6.47 8.11
C LEU A 151 -1.93 7.72 8.13
N THR A 152 -2.50 8.87 7.79
CA THR A 152 -1.87 10.18 7.96
C THR A 152 -2.71 10.97 8.98
N THR A 153 -2.05 11.58 9.94
CA THR A 153 -2.63 12.47 10.94
C THR A 153 -2.19 13.91 10.66
N ALA A 154 -3.10 14.85 10.84
CA ALA A 154 -2.82 16.27 10.82
C ALA A 154 -3.52 16.90 12.02
N GLU A 155 -2.85 17.84 12.67
CA GLU A 155 -3.36 18.55 13.84
C GLU A 155 -3.38 20.04 13.55
N GLU A 156 -4.47 20.68 13.96
CA GLU A 156 -4.69 22.12 13.88
C GLU A 156 -4.99 22.64 15.28
N ASN A 157 -4.23 23.65 15.72
CA ASN A 157 -4.34 24.23 17.07
C ASN A 157 -5.20 25.49 17.01
N HIS A 158 -6.30 25.51 17.75
CA HIS A 158 -7.26 26.63 17.80
C HIS A 158 -7.11 27.50 19.07
N GLY A 159 -5.95 27.43 19.74
CA GLY A 159 -5.64 28.19 20.94
C GLY A 159 -5.95 27.43 22.24
N GLY A 160 -5.13 27.65 23.26
CA GLY A 160 -5.23 26.93 24.53
C GLY A 160 -5.00 25.42 24.35
N LEU A 161 -5.93 24.60 24.85
CA LEU A 161 -5.92 23.14 24.70
C LEU A 161 -6.87 22.63 23.60
N ARG A 162 -7.49 23.55 22.84
CA ARG A 162 -8.46 23.20 21.78
C ARG A 162 -7.73 22.77 20.52
N ARG A 163 -8.01 21.55 20.07
CA ARG A 163 -7.30 20.91 18.95
C ARG A 163 -8.28 20.23 18.01
N LEU A 164 -8.07 20.41 16.71
CA LEU A 164 -8.72 19.65 15.66
C LEU A 164 -7.73 18.62 15.09
N LEU A 165 -8.07 17.35 15.20
CA LEU A 165 -7.28 16.24 14.70
C LEU A 165 -7.97 15.62 13.47
N ARG A 166 -7.26 15.55 12.34
CA ARG A 166 -7.73 14.96 11.09
C ARG A 166 -6.96 13.67 10.80
N LEU A 167 -7.68 12.56 10.67
CA LEU A 167 -7.13 11.26 10.29
C LEU A 167 -7.54 10.92 8.87
N ARG A 168 -6.55 10.64 8.03
CA ARG A 168 -6.73 10.24 6.64
C ARG A 168 -6.29 8.81 6.45
N PHE A 169 -7.24 7.97 6.06
CA PHE A 169 -7.04 6.56 5.74
C PHE A 169 -7.05 6.38 4.23
N GLN A 170 -5.96 5.84 3.68
CA GLN A 170 -5.83 5.60 2.24
C GLN A 170 -5.49 4.13 1.97
N LEU A 171 -6.39 3.43 1.29
CA LEU A 171 -6.19 2.04 0.91
C LEU A 171 -5.43 1.96 -0.41
N LEU A 172 -4.30 1.25 -0.42
CA LEU A 172 -3.38 1.18 -1.55
C LEU A 172 -3.03 -0.27 -1.89
N PRO A 173 -2.88 -0.60 -3.19
CA PRO A 173 -2.32 -1.88 -3.60
C PRO A 173 -0.83 -1.95 -3.23
N THR A 174 -0.38 -3.16 -2.91
CA THR A 174 1.03 -3.48 -2.70
C THR A 174 1.69 -3.85 -4.02
N SER A 175 3.03 -3.93 -4.03
CA SER A 175 3.79 -4.46 -5.17
C SER A 175 3.34 -5.88 -5.57
N LEU A 176 2.90 -6.69 -4.60
CA LEU A 176 2.40 -8.03 -4.86
C LEU A 176 1.08 -8.02 -5.62
N HIS A 177 0.19 -7.06 -5.36
CA HIS A 177 -1.02 -6.87 -6.16
C HIS A 177 -0.68 -6.60 -7.63
N PHE A 178 0.31 -5.75 -7.91
CA PHE A 178 0.73 -5.51 -9.29
C PHE A 178 1.26 -6.78 -9.97
N LEU A 179 2.07 -7.58 -9.26
CA LEU A 179 2.55 -8.87 -9.76
C LEU A 179 1.40 -9.86 -10.00
N PHE A 180 0.46 -9.96 -9.06
CA PHE A 180 -0.72 -10.79 -9.18
C PHE A 180 -1.59 -10.36 -10.37
N THR A 181 -1.70 -9.05 -10.62
CA THR A 181 -2.43 -8.51 -11.76
C THR A 181 -1.76 -8.83 -13.07
N ILE A 182 -0.46 -8.55 -13.20
CA ILE A 182 0.30 -8.85 -14.43
C ILE A 182 0.30 -10.35 -14.70
N GLY A 183 0.54 -11.18 -13.69
CA GLY A 183 0.54 -12.63 -13.82
C GLY A 183 -0.82 -13.19 -14.25
N GLY A 184 -1.92 -12.68 -13.68
CA GLY A 184 -3.27 -13.07 -14.09
C GLY A 184 -3.60 -12.68 -15.52
N LEU A 185 -3.24 -11.47 -15.95
CA LEU A 185 -3.42 -11.01 -17.33
C LEU A 185 -2.58 -11.84 -18.31
N PHE A 186 -1.32 -12.13 -17.96
CA PHE A 186 -0.45 -12.98 -18.78
C PHE A 186 -1.02 -14.39 -18.92
N LEU A 187 -1.53 -14.98 -17.84
CA LEU A 187 -2.19 -16.29 -17.89
C LEU A 187 -3.42 -16.26 -18.79
N CYS A 188 -4.28 -15.25 -18.67
CA CYS A 188 -5.46 -15.09 -19.53
C CYS A 188 -5.06 -14.98 -21.01
N PHE A 189 -4.01 -14.21 -21.30
CA PHE A 189 -3.49 -14.06 -22.66
C PHE A 189 -2.94 -15.38 -23.21
N ALA A 190 -2.12 -16.09 -22.44
CA ALA A 190 -1.52 -17.37 -22.85
C ALA A 190 -2.59 -18.43 -23.15
N VAL A 191 -3.63 -18.52 -22.30
CA VAL A 191 -4.77 -19.41 -22.53
C VAL A 191 -5.58 -18.96 -23.76
N GLY A 192 -5.74 -17.65 -23.96
CA GLY A 192 -6.46 -17.09 -25.10
C GLY A 192 -5.83 -17.35 -26.46
N LEU A 193 -4.52 -17.64 -26.52
CA LEU A 193 -3.84 -18.09 -27.73
C LEU A 193 -4.27 -19.50 -28.16
N GLN A 194 -4.80 -20.31 -27.24
CA GLN A 194 -5.24 -21.69 -27.49
C GLN A 194 -6.77 -21.79 -27.57
N ASP A 195 -7.46 -21.21 -26.61
CA ASP A 195 -8.93 -21.26 -26.49
C ASP A 195 -9.48 -19.97 -25.88
N THR A 196 -10.27 -19.27 -26.69
CA THR A 196 -10.88 -17.98 -26.28
C THR A 196 -12.04 -18.14 -25.29
N VAL A 197 -12.74 -19.27 -25.27
CA VAL A 197 -13.83 -19.55 -24.33
C VAL A 197 -13.26 -19.82 -22.95
N ILE A 198 -12.23 -20.68 -22.86
CA ILE A 198 -11.57 -20.97 -21.58
C ILE A 198 -10.92 -19.70 -21.03
N ALA A 199 -10.29 -18.89 -21.88
CA ALA A 199 -9.67 -17.64 -21.45
C ALA A 199 -10.67 -16.66 -20.80
N ARG A 200 -11.92 -16.58 -21.29
CA ARG A 200 -12.98 -15.76 -20.67
C ARG A 200 -13.30 -16.23 -19.26
N TRP A 201 -13.42 -17.55 -19.04
CA TRP A 201 -13.69 -18.10 -17.71
C TRP A 201 -12.53 -17.86 -16.74
N VAL A 202 -11.28 -18.04 -17.20
CA VAL A 202 -10.08 -17.73 -16.40
C VAL A 202 -10.08 -16.25 -16.02
N PHE A 203 -10.41 -15.36 -16.95
CA PHE A 203 -10.50 -13.92 -16.69
C PHE A 203 -11.60 -13.58 -15.69
N ILE A 204 -12.80 -14.18 -15.80
CA ILE A 204 -13.90 -14.00 -14.85
C ILE A 204 -13.48 -14.45 -13.45
N VAL A 205 -12.91 -15.65 -13.31
CA VAL A 205 -12.43 -16.16 -12.02
C VAL A 205 -11.37 -15.23 -11.44
N TRP A 206 -10.43 -14.75 -12.27
CA TRP A 206 -9.42 -13.80 -11.84
C TRP A 206 -10.02 -12.47 -11.35
N LEU A 207 -11.02 -11.92 -12.05
CA LEU A 207 -11.74 -10.72 -11.61
C LEU A 207 -12.49 -10.94 -10.29
N VAL A 208 -13.13 -12.10 -10.11
CA VAL A 208 -13.81 -12.47 -8.85
C VAL A 208 -12.81 -12.55 -7.70
N LEU A 209 -11.62 -13.12 -7.92
CA LEU A 209 -10.55 -13.15 -6.92
C LEU A 209 -10.08 -11.75 -6.56
N GLN A 210 -9.83 -10.89 -7.56
CA GLN A 210 -9.43 -9.48 -7.33
C GLN A 210 -10.49 -8.75 -6.51
N TRP A 211 -11.76 -8.89 -6.88
CA TRP A 211 -12.88 -8.31 -6.14
C TRP A 211 -12.96 -8.83 -4.71
N HIS A 212 -12.81 -10.14 -4.50
CA HIS A 212 -12.83 -10.75 -3.18
C HIS A 212 -11.72 -10.19 -2.27
N TYR A 213 -10.47 -10.11 -2.77
CA TYR A 213 -9.35 -9.55 -2.02
C TYR A 213 -9.52 -8.05 -1.73
N TYR A 214 -10.04 -7.29 -2.69
CA TYR A 214 -10.34 -5.88 -2.52
C TYR A 214 -11.41 -5.66 -1.44
N ARG A 215 -12.51 -6.43 -1.48
CA ARG A 215 -13.58 -6.35 -0.48
C ARG A 215 -13.10 -6.71 0.92
N ARG A 216 -12.26 -7.75 1.05
CA ARG A 216 -11.60 -8.07 2.33
C ARG A 216 -10.74 -6.90 2.81
N ALA A 217 -9.99 -6.25 1.92
CA ALA A 217 -9.15 -5.11 2.27
C ALA A 217 -9.97 -3.88 2.73
N CYS A 218 -11.12 -3.59 2.12
CA CYS A 218 -12.04 -2.54 2.58
C CYS A 218 -12.61 -2.83 3.97
N ARG A 219 -13.00 -4.09 4.26
CA ARG A 219 -13.46 -4.50 5.59
C ARG A 219 -12.36 -4.34 6.63
N ALA A 220 -11.15 -4.79 6.32
CA ALA A 220 -9.99 -4.60 7.18
C ALA A 220 -9.69 -3.13 7.45
N ALA A 221 -9.79 -2.27 6.42
CA ALA A 221 -9.64 -0.83 6.60
C ALA A 221 -10.73 -0.23 7.50
N SER A 222 -11.96 -0.75 7.43
CA SER A 222 -13.06 -0.37 8.35
C SER A 222 -12.73 -0.73 9.79
N LEU A 223 -12.15 -1.91 10.02
CA LEU A 223 -11.73 -2.36 11.36
C LEU A 223 -10.66 -1.43 11.93
N VAL A 224 -9.63 -1.08 11.14
CA VAL A 224 -8.59 -0.13 11.58
C VAL A 224 -9.20 1.21 11.95
N GLN A 225 -10.18 1.70 11.17
CA GLN A 225 -10.86 2.94 11.49
C GLN A 225 -11.63 2.89 12.80
N GLN A 226 -12.35 1.79 13.06
CA GLN A 226 -13.09 1.62 14.32
C GLN A 226 -12.14 1.59 15.50
N VAL A 227 -11.04 0.84 15.40
CA VAL A 227 -10.04 0.78 16.48
C VAL A 227 -9.36 2.13 16.69
N ALA A 228 -9.07 2.87 15.63
CA ALA A 228 -8.49 4.20 15.75
C ALA A 228 -9.48 5.19 16.39
N ASP A 229 -10.75 5.14 15.99
CA ASP A 229 -11.85 5.93 16.55
C ASP A 229 -12.03 5.65 18.06
N ASP A 230 -12.00 4.38 18.47
CA ASP A 230 -12.09 3.98 19.88
C ASP A 230 -10.93 4.56 20.70
N VAL A 231 -9.68 4.42 20.21
CA VAL A 231 -8.49 4.95 20.89
C VAL A 231 -8.55 6.48 21.00
N ILE A 232 -8.93 7.15 19.92
CA ILE A 232 -9.01 8.62 19.90
C ILE A 232 -10.07 9.12 20.88
N LYS A 233 -11.23 8.47 20.94
CA LYS A 233 -12.28 8.79 21.92
C LYS A 233 -11.83 8.60 23.36
N THR A 234 -11.02 7.56 23.65
CA THR A 234 -10.47 7.39 25.01
C THR A 234 -9.50 8.50 25.42
N LEU A 235 -8.95 9.25 24.45
CA LEU A 235 -8.07 10.39 24.68
C LEU A 235 -8.83 11.73 24.78
N GLY A 236 -10.16 11.71 24.89
CA GLY A 236 -10.98 12.91 25.10
C GLY A 236 -11.40 13.63 23.81
N PHE A 237 -11.20 13.00 22.65
CA PHE A 237 -11.65 13.55 21.37
C PHE A 237 -13.07 13.08 21.01
N TYR A 238 -13.85 13.97 20.40
CA TYR A 238 -15.19 13.68 19.89
C TYR A 238 -15.19 13.68 18.35
N SER A 239 -15.84 12.70 17.74
CA SER A 239 -15.93 12.63 16.28
C SER A 239 -16.83 13.75 15.76
N MET A 240 -16.29 14.59 14.88
CA MET A 240 -17.11 15.52 14.11
C MET A 240 -17.78 14.76 12.96
N ASN A 241 -19.11 14.86 12.87
CA ASN A 241 -19.85 14.31 11.75
C ASN A 241 -19.50 15.12 10.49
N PRO A 242 -19.07 14.49 9.38
CA PRO A 242 -18.72 15.20 8.14
C PRO A 242 -19.87 16.05 7.57
N LYS A 243 -21.14 15.74 7.90
CA LYS A 243 -22.30 16.59 7.51
C LYS A 243 -22.43 17.87 8.31
N ILE A 244 -21.95 17.90 9.56
CA ILE A 244 -21.98 19.10 10.40
C ILE A 244 -20.89 20.06 9.92
N GLN A 245 -19.77 19.53 9.43
CA GLN A 245 -18.65 20.31 8.94
C GLN A 245 -18.97 21.12 7.68
N SER A 246 -19.65 20.55 6.66
CA SER A 246 -20.04 21.36 5.49
C SER A 246 -20.90 22.55 5.90
N HIS A 247 -21.75 22.35 6.90
CA HIS A 247 -22.59 23.42 7.42
C HIS A 247 -21.82 24.48 8.21
N LEU A 248 -20.72 24.11 8.89
CA LEU A 248 -19.86 25.04 9.64
C LEU A 248 -18.86 25.77 8.74
N GLU A 249 -18.27 25.10 7.74
CA GLU A 249 -17.44 25.74 6.70
C GLU A 249 -18.26 26.73 5.85
N ASP A 250 -19.57 26.49 5.67
CA ASP A 250 -20.50 27.45 5.04
C ASP A 250 -20.84 28.67 5.94
N LEU A 251 -20.63 28.56 7.27
CA LEU A 251 -20.95 29.61 8.25
C LEU A 251 -19.73 30.48 8.62
N GLU A 252 -18.50 29.95 8.52
CA GLU A 252 -17.26 30.70 8.77
C GLU A 252 -17.02 31.94 7.87
N PRO A 253 -17.38 31.99 6.57
CA PRO A 253 -17.12 33.19 5.76
C PRO A 253 -17.92 34.43 6.21
N HIS A 254 -19.00 34.24 6.99
CA HIS A 254 -19.79 35.35 7.50
C HIS A 254 -19.27 35.91 8.83
N ALA A 255 -18.74 35.05 9.72
CA ALA A 255 -18.24 35.48 11.03
C ALA A 255 -16.97 36.34 10.93
N GLU A 256 -16.08 36.05 9.97
CA GLU A 256 -14.88 36.87 9.74
C GLU A 256 -15.23 38.27 9.17
N SER A 257 -16.36 38.41 8.47
CA SER A 257 -16.80 39.69 7.90
C SER A 257 -17.45 40.63 8.94
N GLU A 258 -18.10 40.08 9.97
CA GLU A 258 -18.71 40.85 11.06
C GLU A 258 -17.66 41.33 12.09
N LEU A 259 -16.60 40.53 12.33
CA LEU A 259 -15.48 40.96 13.18
C LEU A 259 -14.63 42.06 12.51
N ALA A 260 -14.43 42.00 11.19
CA ALA A 260 -13.70 43.04 10.46
C ALA A 260 -14.45 44.39 10.38
N THR A 261 -15.76 44.41 10.58
CA THR A 261 -16.58 45.64 10.58
C THR A 261 -16.74 46.26 11.97
N SER A 262 -16.52 45.50 13.06
CA SER A 262 -16.64 46.02 14.44
C SER A 262 -15.35 46.65 14.99
N GLU A 263 -14.17 46.40 14.40
CA GLU A 263 -12.91 47.02 14.82
C GLU A 263 -12.57 48.33 14.10
N GLY A 264 -13.43 48.77 13.16
CA GLY A 264 -13.23 49.98 12.33
C GLY A 264 -14.14 51.16 12.66
N GLY A 265 -14.87 51.15 13.79
CA GLY A 265 -15.83 52.19 14.19
C GLY A 265 -15.40 52.97 15.43
#